data_AF-B1K1V4-F1
#
_entry.id   AF-B1K1V4-F1
#
_cell.length_a   1.000
_cell.length_b   1.000
_cell.length_c   1.000
_cell.angle_alpha   90.00
_cell.angle_beta   90.00
_cell.angle_gamma   90.00
#
_symmetry.space_group_name_H-M   'P 1'
#
loop_
_entity.id
_entity.type
_entity.pdbx_description
1 polymer ?
#
loop_
_entity_poly.entity_id
_entity_poly.type
_entity_poly.pdbx_seq_one_letter_code
_entity_poly.pdbx_strand_id
1 'polypeptide(L)'
;MTPDDVVKQITAITVKLIELAFVDEQNFPSVKKFPEHVVEIGLGSEIDLSVSLKNISYKEIYQALDHSGAFNVRMVDGALIQMVYSFAAGQLMSHRLAYFPSPSLEAYGAAP
;
A
#
# COMPACT_ATOMS: atom_id res chain seq x y z
N MET A 1 15.65 6.38 -11.63
CA MET A 1 14.93 5.47 -10.71
C MET A 1 14.42 4.32 -11.54
N THR A 2 14.99 3.13 -11.35
CA THR A 2 14.58 1.92 -12.08
C THR A 2 13.51 1.16 -11.29
N PRO A 3 12.75 0.24 -11.92
CA PRO A 3 11.84 -0.64 -11.18
C PRO A 3 12.55 -1.42 -10.06
N ASP A 4 13.76 -1.92 -10.33
CA ASP A 4 14.55 -2.67 -9.35
C ASP A 4 14.99 -1.79 -8.17
N ASP A 5 15.31 -0.52 -8.41
CA ASP A 5 15.62 0.43 -7.32
C ASP A 5 14.40 0.65 -6.41
N VAL A 6 13.21 0.79 -7.00
CA VAL A 6 11.97 0.98 -6.23
C VAL A 6 11.65 -0.24 -5.39
N VAL A 7 11.78 -1.46 -5.94
CA VAL A 7 11.59 -2.70 -5.18
C VAL A 7 12.53 -2.72 -3.98
N LYS A 8 13.82 -2.43 -4.18
CA LYS A 8 14.80 -2.37 -3.09
C LYS A 8 14.44 -1.32 -2.04
N GLN A 9 13.97 -0.15 -2.45
CA GLN A 9 13.56 0.91 -1.54
C GLN A 9 12.35 0.52 -0.70
N ILE A 10 11.30 -0.03 -1.32
CA ILE A 10 10.11 -0.50 -0.59
C ILE A 10 10.50 -1.59 0.39
N THR A 11 11.28 -2.59 -0.04
CA THR A 11 11.79 -3.64 0.85
C THR A 11 12.60 -3.08 2.01
N ALA A 12 13.49 -2.11 1.75
CA ALA A 12 14.29 -1.49 2.80
C ALA A 12 13.43 -0.72 3.82
N ILE A 13 12.42 0.01 3.36
CA ILE A 13 11.45 0.70 4.23
C ILE A 13 10.70 -0.32 5.08
N THR A 14 10.13 -1.37 4.46
CA THR A 14 9.40 -2.42 5.18
C THR A 14 10.27 -3.10 6.23
N VAL A 15 11.49 -3.50 5.88
CA VAL A 15 12.45 -4.09 6.84
C VAL A 15 12.75 -3.11 7.97
N LYS A 16 12.96 -1.83 7.66
CA LYS A 16 13.29 -0.85 8.70
C LYS A 16 12.14 -0.66 9.69
N LEU A 17 10.90 -0.66 9.21
CA LEU A 17 9.72 -0.56 10.07
C LEU A 17 9.57 -1.81 10.96
N ILE A 18 9.87 -3.00 10.44
CA ILE A 18 9.87 -4.25 11.21
C ILE A 18 10.94 -4.20 12.30
N GLU A 19 12.17 -3.77 11.97
CA GLU A 19 13.26 -3.63 12.95
C GLU A 19 12.92 -2.68 14.11
N LEU A 20 12.15 -1.63 13.82
CA LEU A 20 11.71 -0.65 14.80
C LEU A 20 10.46 -1.10 15.58
N ALA A 21 9.97 -2.32 15.36
CA ALA A 21 8.76 -2.87 15.97
C ALA A 21 7.50 -2.01 15.74
N PHE A 22 7.41 -1.30 14.61
CA PHE A 22 6.23 -0.52 14.21
C PHE A 22 5.22 -1.30 13.38
N VAL A 23 5.55 -2.52 12.98
CA VAL A 23 4.75 -3.34 12.06
C VAL A 23 4.03 -4.44 12.82
N ASP A 24 2.72 -4.56 12.56
CA ASP A 24 1.89 -5.69 12.98
C ASP A 24 1.82 -6.75 11.87
N GLU A 25 1.64 -6.33 10.61
CA GLU A 25 1.62 -7.21 9.44
C GLU A 25 2.29 -6.55 8.21
N GLN A 26 2.92 -7.34 7.35
CA GLN A 26 3.64 -6.86 6.17
C GLN A 26 3.38 -7.70 4.92
N ASN A 27 3.36 -7.02 3.78
CA ASN A 27 3.45 -7.63 2.44
C ASN A 27 4.59 -6.98 1.66
N PHE A 28 5.56 -7.80 1.24
CA PHE A 28 6.66 -7.34 0.39
C PHE A 28 6.17 -7.00 -1.03
N PRO A 29 6.83 -6.06 -1.72
CA PRO A 29 6.42 -5.63 -3.05
C PRO A 29 6.40 -6.81 -4.04
N SER A 30 5.29 -6.97 -4.76
CA SER A 30 5.17 -7.92 -5.87
C SER A 30 5.55 -7.26 -7.19
N VAL A 31 6.29 -7.94 -8.05
CA VAL A 31 6.64 -7.42 -9.39
C VAL A 31 5.89 -8.21 -10.46
N LYS A 32 5.05 -7.54 -11.24
CA LYS A 32 4.39 -8.09 -12.43
C LYS A 32 5.01 -7.47 -13.68
N LYS A 33 5.38 -8.28 -14.66
CA LYS A 33 5.92 -7.84 -15.95
C LYS A 33 4.91 -8.17 -17.04
N PHE A 34 4.62 -7.19 -17.88
CA PHE A 34 3.66 -7.29 -18.96
C PHE A 34 4.36 -7.09 -20.33
N PRO A 35 3.68 -7.37 -21.45
CA PRO A 35 4.15 -6.96 -22.77
C PRO A 35 4.47 -5.46 -22.86
N GLU A 36 5.16 -5.05 -23.92
CA GLU A 36 5.52 -3.64 -24.17
C GLU A 36 6.44 -2.98 -23.11
N HIS A 37 7.23 -3.79 -22.40
CA HIS A 37 8.15 -3.32 -21.36
C HIS A 37 7.44 -2.61 -20.20
N VAL A 38 6.21 -3.04 -19.89
CA VAL A 38 5.46 -2.56 -18.73
C VAL A 38 5.82 -3.39 -17.49
N VAL A 39 6.12 -2.71 -16.39
CA VAL A 39 6.44 -3.32 -15.09
C VAL A 39 5.59 -2.68 -14.02
N GLU A 40 4.85 -3.48 -13.28
CA GLU A 40 4.06 -3.05 -12.13
C GLU A 40 4.69 -3.57 -10.85
N ILE A 41 4.79 -2.70 -9.85
CA ILE A 41 5.22 -3.00 -8.49
C ILE A 41 4.00 -2.79 -7.60
N GLY A 42 3.42 -3.88 -7.10
CA GLY A 42 2.15 -3.90 -6.37
C GLY A 42 2.24 -4.60 -5.02
N LEU A 43 1.08 -4.92 -4.46
CA LEU A 43 0.91 -5.40 -3.07
C LEU A 43 0.84 -6.94 -2.97
N GLY A 44 0.99 -7.67 -4.07
CA GLY A 44 0.84 -9.13 -4.13
C GLY A 44 -0.62 -9.61 -4.08
N SER A 45 -1.51 -8.81 -3.51
CA SER A 45 -2.96 -8.97 -3.47
C SER A 45 -3.63 -8.17 -4.60
N GLU A 46 -4.62 -8.76 -5.25
CA GLU A 46 -5.46 -8.06 -6.23
C GLU A 46 -6.51 -7.25 -5.49
N ILE A 47 -6.42 -5.91 -5.60
CA ILE A 47 -7.45 -5.04 -5.06
C ILE A 47 -8.54 -4.92 -6.13
N ASP A 48 -9.64 -5.65 -5.95
CA ASP A 48 -10.82 -5.47 -6.79
C ASP A 48 -11.57 -4.21 -6.35
N LEU A 49 -11.02 -3.05 -6.70
CA LEU A 49 -11.62 -1.73 -6.43
C LEU A 49 -12.86 -1.46 -7.31
N SER A 50 -13.23 -2.40 -8.19
CA SER A 50 -14.40 -2.26 -9.07
C SER A 50 -15.72 -2.17 -8.29
N VAL A 51 -15.74 -2.57 -7.02
CA VAL A 51 -16.87 -2.43 -6.09
C VAL A 51 -17.09 -0.98 -5.62
N SER A 52 -16.12 -0.07 -5.80
CA SER A 52 -16.17 1.29 -5.26
C SER A 52 -16.80 2.33 -6.20
N LEU A 53 -17.98 2.03 -6.71
CA LEU A 53 -18.85 2.96 -7.44
C LEU A 53 -19.90 3.58 -6.50
N LYS A 54 -19.53 4.74 -5.93
CA LYS A 54 -20.35 5.73 -5.18
C LYS A 54 -20.97 5.24 -3.84
N ASN A 55 -20.60 5.95 -2.77
CA ASN A 55 -21.21 5.93 -1.42
C ASN A 55 -20.69 4.93 -0.36
N ILE A 56 -19.41 4.55 -0.41
CA ILE A 56 -18.77 3.70 0.61
C ILE A 56 -18.12 4.58 1.69
N SER A 57 -18.32 4.26 2.97
CA SER A 57 -17.69 4.97 4.09
C SER A 57 -16.18 4.69 4.16
N TYR A 58 -15.40 5.60 4.74
CA TYR A 58 -13.96 5.38 4.95
C TYR A 58 -13.67 4.08 5.70
N LYS A 59 -14.49 3.76 6.71
CA LYS A 59 -14.35 2.54 7.52
C LYS A 59 -14.49 1.29 6.65
N GLU A 60 -15.44 1.26 5.74
CA GLU A 60 -15.64 0.13 4.82
C GLU A 60 -14.48 0.01 3.83
N ILE A 61 -13.94 1.13 3.32
CA ILE A 61 -12.76 1.12 2.45
C ILE A 61 -11.56 0.53 3.22
N TYR A 62 -11.29 1.04 4.43
CA TYR A 62 -10.21 0.55 5.28
C TYR A 62 -10.36 -0.95 5.55
N GLN A 63 -11.56 -1.41 5.93
CA GLN A 63 -11.82 -2.82 6.22
C GLN A 63 -11.63 -3.70 4.99
N ALA A 64 -12.05 -3.25 3.80
CA ALA A 64 -11.82 -3.98 2.56
C ALA A 64 -10.33 -4.12 2.25
N LEU A 65 -9.55 -3.05 2.46
CA LEU A 65 -8.09 -3.07 2.26
C LEU A 65 -7.39 -3.99 3.26
N ASP A 66 -7.74 -3.89 4.54
CA ASP A 66 -7.18 -4.73 5.61
C ASP A 66 -7.51 -6.21 5.38
N HIS A 67 -8.79 -6.53 5.09
CA HIS A 67 -9.23 -7.90 4.88
C HIS A 67 -8.62 -8.56 3.63
N SER A 68 -8.39 -7.79 2.57
CA SER A 68 -7.77 -8.30 1.34
C SER A 68 -6.24 -8.35 1.40
N GLY A 69 -5.62 -7.89 2.49
CA GLY A 69 -4.17 -7.75 2.57
C GLY A 69 -3.63 -6.74 1.56
N ALA A 70 -4.45 -5.78 1.14
CA ALA A 70 -4.12 -4.78 0.14
C ALA A 70 -3.31 -3.62 0.75
N PHE A 71 -2.16 -3.93 1.34
CA PHE A 71 -1.23 -2.96 1.93
C PHE A 71 0.18 -3.54 1.93
N ASN A 72 1.21 -2.69 1.96
CA ASN A 72 2.59 -3.15 2.19
C ASN A 72 2.87 -3.34 3.68
N VAL A 73 2.30 -2.48 4.53
CA VAL A 73 2.50 -2.50 5.97
C VAL A 73 1.19 -2.16 6.68
N ARG A 74 0.80 -2.97 7.65
CA ARG A 74 -0.12 -2.59 8.73
C ARG A 74 0.72 -2.27 9.95
N MET A 75 0.61 -1.03 10.42
CA MET A 75 1.31 -0.57 11.61
C MET A 75 0.62 -1.06 12.89
N VAL A 76 1.33 -1.03 14.02
CA VAL A 76 0.83 -1.44 15.34
C VAL A 76 -0.35 -0.61 15.85
N ASP A 77 -0.54 0.60 15.33
CA ASP A 77 -1.72 1.46 15.59
C ASP A 77 -2.90 1.15 14.64
N GLY A 78 -2.72 0.17 13.74
CA GLY A 78 -3.66 -0.23 12.71
C GLY A 78 -3.56 0.59 11.42
N ALA A 79 -2.71 1.60 11.29
CA ALA A 79 -2.65 2.33 10.03
C ALA A 79 -2.05 1.49 8.88
N LEU A 80 -2.62 1.58 7.68
CA LEU A 80 -2.18 0.84 6.49
C LEU A 80 -1.36 1.75 5.56
N ILE A 81 -0.25 1.24 5.04
CA ILE A 81 0.60 1.93 4.07
C ILE A 81 0.60 1.16 2.75
N GLN A 82 0.41 1.87 1.64
CA GLN A 82 0.54 1.35 0.27
C GLN A 82 1.61 2.11 -0.50
N MET A 83 2.42 1.35 -1.24
CA MET A 83 3.50 1.80 -2.11
C MET A 83 3.42 1.00 -3.42
N VAL A 84 2.76 1.57 -4.42
CA VAL A 84 2.49 0.93 -5.73
C VAL A 84 3.04 1.80 -6.85
N TYR A 85 3.66 1.18 -7.86
CA TYR A 85 4.30 1.88 -8.97
C TYR A 85 4.03 1.15 -10.29
N SER A 86 3.96 1.89 -11.39
CA SER A 86 3.94 1.35 -12.74
C SER A 86 5.00 2.03 -13.61
N PHE A 87 5.66 1.24 -14.44
CA PHE A 87 6.69 1.68 -15.37
C PHE A 87 6.35 1.19 -16.77
N ALA A 88 6.72 1.96 -17.79
CA ALA A 88 6.67 1.56 -19.19
C ALA A 88 7.94 2.02 -19.89
N ALA A 89 8.58 1.14 -20.66
CA ALA A 89 9.83 1.43 -21.37
C ALA A 89 10.92 2.07 -20.47
N GLY A 90 10.99 1.65 -19.21
CA GLY A 90 11.96 2.16 -18.22
C GLY A 90 11.62 3.52 -17.60
N GLN A 91 10.47 4.13 -17.95
CA GLN A 91 9.99 5.38 -17.39
C GLN A 91 8.87 5.14 -16.37
N LEU A 92 8.83 5.93 -15.30
CA LEU A 92 7.75 5.88 -14.30
C LEU A 92 6.46 6.45 -14.91
N MET A 93 5.41 5.64 -15.00
CA MET A 93 4.12 6.04 -15.56
C MET A 93 3.17 6.54 -14.48
N SER A 94 3.07 5.81 -13.37
CA SER A 94 2.23 6.20 -12.24
C SER A 94 2.75 5.62 -10.93
N HIS A 95 2.31 6.21 -9.82
CA HIS A 95 2.54 5.68 -8.50
C HIS A 95 1.38 6.02 -7.56
N ARG A 96 1.21 5.20 -6.52
CA ARG A 96 0.30 5.45 -5.40
C ARG A 96 1.06 5.22 -4.11
N LEU A 97 1.22 6.31 -3.35
CA LEU A 97 1.71 6.30 -1.99
C LEU A 97 0.55 6.70 -1.09
N ALA A 98 -0.06 5.74 -0.40
CA ALA A 98 -1.25 5.98 0.39
C ALA A 98 -1.05 5.59 1.85
N TYR A 99 -1.65 6.37 2.74
CA TYR A 99 -1.69 6.16 4.17
C TYR A 99 -3.15 6.14 4.62
N PHE A 100 -3.58 5.04 5.21
CA PHE A 100 -4.94 4.86 5.72
C PHE A 100 -4.89 4.74 7.25
N PRO A 101 -5.10 5.83 7.99
CA PRO A 101 -5.22 5.78 9.45
C PRO A 101 -6.26 4.75 9.91
N SER A 102 -6.00 4.10 11.04
CA SER A 102 -6.99 3.23 11.67
C SER A 102 -8.28 4.01 11.97
N PRO A 103 -9.46 3.51 11.56
CA PRO A 103 -10.73 4.20 11.79
C PRO A 103 -11.20 4.12 13.26
N SER A 104 -10.55 3.30 14.09
CA SER A 104 -10.88 3.13 15.52
C SER A 104 -10.00 3.96 16.45
N LEU A 105 -8.93 4.58 15.95
CA LEU A 105 -8.22 5.59 16.71
C LEU A 105 -9.05 6.88 16.64
N GLU A 106 -9.61 7.32 17.77
CA GLU A 106 -10.16 8.67 17.85
C GLU A 106 -9.08 9.65 17.41
N ALA A 107 -9.39 10.52 16.44
CA ALA A 107 -8.52 11.63 16.10
C ALA A 107 -8.35 12.46 17.38
N TYR A 108 -7.18 12.38 18.01
CA TYR A 108 -6.86 13.17 19.18
C TYR A 108 -6.82 14.65 18.75
N GLY A 109 -7.96 15.35 18.84
CA GLY A 109 -8.07 16.71 18.33
C GLY A 109 -9.46 17.29 18.09
N ALA A 110 -10.57 16.59 18.34
CA ALA A 110 -11.89 17.22 18.39
C ALA A 110 -12.35 17.35 19.86
N ALA A 111 -11.79 18.33 20.56
CA ALA A 111 -12.39 18.82 21.81
C ALA A 111 -13.76 19.47 21.50
N PRO A 112 -14.74 19.41 22.43
CA PRO A 112 -16.17 19.58 22.18
C PRO A 112 -16.62 20.96 21.69
#